data_AF-A0A4Q0PNB2-F1
#
_entry.id   AF-A0A4Q0PNB2-F1
#
_cell.length_a   1.000
_cell.length_b   1.000
_cell.length_c   1.000
_cell.angle_alpha   90.00
_cell.angle_beta   90.00
_cell.angle_gamma   90.00
#
_symmetry.space_group_name_H-M   'P 1'
#
loop_
_entity.id
_entity.type
_entity.pdbx_description
1 polymer ?
#
loop_
_entity_poly.entity_id
_entity_poly.type
_entity_poly.pdbx_seq_one_letter_code
_entity_poly.pdbx_strand_id
1 'polypeptide(L)'
;MFKYRFVNTDEKAITEVLKTIGKVRFDFAIESRGMAKPVKLANFKLIWQFRTCSLAYKYPGDFRYSKIMEIREYEMPEKGWIWEKYRD
;
A
#
# COMPACT_ATOMS: atom_id res chain seq x y z
N MET A 1 8.46 19.21 8.63
CA MET A 1 8.06 19.70 7.28
C MET A 1 6.89 18.86 6.79
N PHE A 2 5.85 19.46 6.20
CA PHE A 2 4.76 18.68 5.62
C PHE A 2 5.17 18.17 4.23
N LYS A 3 4.87 16.91 3.96
CA LYS A 3 5.09 16.28 2.66
C LYS A 3 3.74 15.86 2.08
N TYR A 4 3.71 15.69 0.76
CA TYR A 4 2.53 15.30 0.02
C TYR A 4 2.84 14.05 -0.80
N ARG A 5 1.87 13.13 -0.87
CA ARG A 5 1.96 11.90 -1.67
C ARG A 5 0.61 11.57 -2.27
N PHE A 6 0.62 10.83 -3.37
CA PHE A 6 -0.61 10.31 -3.97
C PHE A 6 -1.00 9.01 -3.29
N VAL A 7 -2.29 8.86 -3.06
CA VAL A 7 -2.88 7.76 -2.31
C VAL A 7 -4.07 7.20 -3.06
N ASN A 8 -4.23 5.89 -3.06
CA ASN A 8 -5.46 5.23 -3.51
C ASN A 8 -5.93 4.22 -2.44
N THR A 9 -7.19 4.35 -2.02
CA THR A 9 -7.86 3.49 -1.03
C THR A 9 -9.02 2.70 -1.64
N ASP A 10 -9.16 2.71 -2.97
CA ASP A 10 -10.18 1.95 -3.68
C ASP A 10 -9.92 0.44 -3.54
N GLU A 11 -10.92 -0.26 -3.02
CA GLU A 11 -10.81 -1.70 -2.73
C GLU A 11 -10.62 -2.54 -3.99
N LYS A 12 -11.16 -2.11 -5.14
CA LYS A 12 -10.98 -2.84 -6.41
C LYS A 12 -9.55 -2.72 -6.90
N ALA A 13 -8.99 -1.50 -6.91
CA ALA A 13 -7.59 -1.27 -7.29
C ALA A 13 -6.62 -2.04 -6.37
N ILE A 14 -6.87 -2.03 -5.05
CA ILE A 14 -6.06 -2.80 -4.10
C ILE A 14 -6.18 -4.31 -4.37
N THR A 15 -7.38 -4.80 -4.64
CA THR A 15 -7.61 -6.22 -4.94
C THR A 15 -6.87 -6.66 -6.20
N GLU A 16 -6.91 -5.86 -7.26
CA GLU A 16 -6.16 -6.12 -8.49
C GLU A 16 -4.66 -6.15 -8.24
N VAL A 17 -4.13 -5.20 -7.48
CA VAL A 17 -2.72 -5.19 -7.06
C VAL A 17 -2.34 -6.46 -6.30
N LEU A 18 -3.14 -6.86 -5.31
CA LEU A 18 -2.89 -8.07 -4.52
C LEU A 18 -2.91 -9.34 -5.39
N LYS A 19 -3.81 -9.42 -6.37
CA LYS A 19 -3.85 -10.51 -7.35
C LYS A 19 -2.58 -10.55 -8.21
N THR A 20 -2.14 -9.40 -8.72
CA THR A 20 -0.93 -9.28 -9.55
C THR A 20 0.34 -9.63 -8.79
N ILE A 21 0.46 -9.21 -7.52
CA ILE A 21 1.58 -9.61 -6.66
C ILE A 21 1.58 -11.12 -6.43
N GLY A 22 0.40 -11.70 -6.21
CA GLY A 22 0.23 -13.11 -5.92
C GLY A 22 0.57 -13.47 -4.47
N LYS A 23 -0.05 -14.55 -3.98
CA LYS A 23 0.03 -14.97 -2.58
C LYS A 23 1.47 -15.19 -2.08
N VAL A 24 2.30 -15.87 -2.86
CA VAL A 24 3.66 -16.26 -2.46
C VAL A 24 4.54 -15.03 -2.20
N ARG A 25 4.55 -14.07 -3.12
CA ARG A 25 5.34 -12.84 -2.98
C ARG A 25 4.83 -11.98 -1.83
N PHE A 26 3.51 -11.92 -1.65
CA PHE A 26 2.88 -11.17 -0.59
C PHE A 26 3.20 -11.74 0.81
N ASP A 27 3.02 -13.06 1.00
CA ASP A 27 3.31 -13.72 2.26
C ASP A 27 4.81 -13.58 2.61
N PHE A 28 5.71 -13.76 1.63
CA PHE A 28 7.16 -13.53 1.83
C PHE A 28 7.49 -12.08 2.22
N ALA A 29 6.84 -11.08 1.63
CA ALA A 29 7.06 -9.67 1.96
C ALA A 29 6.63 -9.32 3.39
N ILE A 30 5.60 -10.00 3.92
CA ILE A 30 5.14 -9.84 5.29
C ILE A 30 6.11 -10.50 6.26
N GLU A 31 6.47 -11.76 6.00
CA GLU A 31 7.36 -12.55 6.86
C GLU A 31 8.75 -11.93 6.97
N SER A 32 9.34 -11.52 5.85
CA SER A 32 10.66 -10.86 5.82
C SER A 32 10.73 -9.56 6.62
N ARG A 33 9.58 -8.93 6.90
CA ARG A 33 9.46 -7.71 7.70
C ARG A 33 8.98 -7.96 9.13
N GLY A 34 8.76 -9.23 9.50
CA GLY A 34 8.24 -9.60 10.83
C GLY A 34 6.86 -9.04 11.14
N MET A 35 6.05 -8.78 10.11
CA MET A 35 4.72 -8.18 10.29
C MET A 35 3.65 -9.26 10.44
N ALA A 36 2.56 -8.93 11.15
CA ALA A 36 1.39 -9.80 11.19
C ALA A 36 0.71 -9.87 9.81
N LYS A 37 -0.02 -10.96 9.55
CA LYS A 37 -0.79 -11.09 8.31
C LYS A 37 -1.94 -10.07 8.27
N PRO A 38 -2.04 -9.23 7.23
CA PRO A 38 -3.19 -8.36 7.02
C PRO A 38 -4.50 -9.13 6.93
N VAL A 39 -5.56 -8.59 7.53
CA VAL A 39 -6.85 -9.28 7.67
C VAL A 39 -7.98 -8.54 6.95
N LYS A 40 -7.96 -7.20 6.93
CA LYS A 40 -9.07 -6.38 6.41
C LYS A 40 -8.66 -5.60 5.17
N LEU A 41 -9.35 -5.83 4.05
CA LEU A 41 -9.07 -5.12 2.80
C LEU A 41 -9.11 -3.59 2.95
N ALA A 42 -10.09 -3.07 3.70
CA ALA A 42 -10.26 -1.64 3.97
C ALA A 42 -9.07 -0.96 4.71
N ASN A 43 -8.18 -1.75 5.31
CA ASN A 43 -6.99 -1.23 5.98
C ASN A 43 -5.78 -1.11 5.05
N PHE A 44 -5.90 -1.55 3.79
CA PHE A 44 -4.87 -1.38 2.79
C PHE A 44 -4.95 -0.02 2.12
N LYS A 45 -3.83 0.34 1.52
CA LYS A 45 -3.68 1.58 0.80
C LYS A 45 -2.53 1.47 -0.19
N LEU A 46 -2.73 2.03 -1.37
CA LEU A 46 -1.65 2.25 -2.33
C LEU A 46 -1.10 3.66 -2.16
N ILE A 47 0.22 3.77 -2.19
CA ILE A 47 0.94 5.03 -2.06
C ILE A 47 1.83 5.17 -3.28
N TRP A 48 1.62 6.21 -4.07
CA TRP A 48 2.49 6.52 -5.20
C TRP A 48 3.47 7.62 -4.83
N GLN A 49 4.76 7.29 -4.91
CA GLN A 49 5.84 8.20 -4.57
C GLN A 49 7.07 7.90 -5.43
N PHE A 50 7.72 8.94 -5.96
CA PHE A 50 8.97 8.84 -6.73
C PHE A 50 8.96 7.75 -7.83
N ARG A 51 7.85 7.66 -8.60
CA ARG A 51 7.65 6.66 -9.68
C ARG A 51 7.51 5.21 -9.22
N THR A 52 7.22 4.97 -7.96
CA THR A 52 6.92 3.63 -7.43
C THR A 52 5.59 3.61 -6.72
N CYS A 53 4.87 2.49 -6.85
CA CYS A 53 3.71 2.20 -6.03
C CYS A 53 4.14 1.41 -4.81
N SER A 54 3.66 1.79 -3.64
CA SER A 54 3.87 1.04 -2.40
C SER A 54 2.54 0.53 -1.90
N LEU A 55 2.46 -0.75 -1.59
CA LEU A 55 1.35 -1.31 -0.82
C LEU A 55 1.63 -1.09 0.66
N ALA A 56 0.68 -0.48 1.37
CA ALA A 56 0.77 -0.24 2.80
C ALA A 56 -0.51 -0.74 3.50
N TYR A 57 -0.38 -1.03 4.78
CA TYR A 57 -1.46 -1.55 5.61
C TYR A 57 -1.47 -0.88 6.99
N LYS A 58 -2.66 -0.58 7.49
CA LYS A 58 -2.86 -0.08 8.85
C LYS A 58 -3.26 -1.23 9.77
N TYR A 59 -2.35 -1.63 10.66
CA TYR A 59 -2.64 -2.68 11.63
C TYR A 59 -3.60 -2.20 12.72
N PRO A 60 -4.42 -3.10 13.30
CA PRO A 60 -5.25 -2.77 14.45
C PRO A 60 -4.38 -2.25 15.60
N GLY A 61 -4.73 -1.10 16.16
CA GLY A 61 -3.96 -0.44 17.22
C GLY A 61 -2.90 0.54 16.70
N ASP A 62 -2.56 0.50 15.42
CA ASP A 62 -1.59 1.44 14.84
C ASP A 62 -2.26 2.73 14.39
N PHE A 63 -1.58 3.85 14.64
CA PHE A 63 -1.98 5.15 14.10
C PHE A 63 -1.48 5.37 12.66
N ARG A 64 -0.41 4.67 12.27
CA ARG A 64 0.28 4.86 10.98
C ARG A 64 0.08 3.65 10.07
N TYR A 65 0.25 3.87 8.78
CA TYR A 65 0.31 2.79 7.79
C TYR A 65 1.73 2.26 7.71
N SER A 66 1.89 0.95 7.82
CA SER A 66 3.14 0.24 7.61
C SER A 66 3.25 -0.15 6.14
N LYS A 67 4.37 0.21 5.51
CA LYS A 67 4.66 -0.22 4.14
C LYS A 67 4.87 -1.73 4.15
N ILE A 68 4.22 -2.45 3.25
CA ILE A 68 4.43 -3.89 3.06
C ILE A 68 5.49 -4.10 1.99
N MET A 69 5.30 -3.52 0.80
CA MET A 69 6.23 -3.70 -0.30
C MET A 69 6.15 -2.57 -1.32
N GLU A 70 7.16 -2.50 -2.18
CA GLU A 70 7.15 -1.69 -3.40
C GLU A 70 6.77 -2.57 -4.59
N ILE A 71 5.98 -2.00 -5.49
CA ILE A 71 5.51 -2.61 -6.72
C ILE A 71 6.09 -1.75 -7.85
N ARG A 72 7.24 -2.17 -8.37
CA ARG A 72 7.99 -1.41 -9.37
C ARG A 72 7.36 -1.46 -10.77
N GLU A 73 6.65 -2.55 -11.07
CA GLU A 73 6.00 -2.81 -12.36
C GLU A 73 4.56 -2.27 -12.41
N TYR A 74 4.15 -1.47 -11.43
CA TYR A 74 2.81 -0.91 -11.39
C TYR A 74 2.78 0.45 -12.09
N GLU A 75 1.94 0.57 -13.12
CA GLU A 75 1.64 1.86 -13.75
C GLU A 75 0.52 2.56 -12.98
N MET A 76 0.73 3.82 -12.62
CA MET A 76 -0.28 4.59 -11.88
C MET A 76 -1.50 4.84 -12.78
N PRO A 77 -2.70 4.36 -12.40
CA PRO A 77 -3.92 4.67 -13.17
C PRO A 77 -4.22 6.16 -13.13
N GLU A 78 -4.89 6.68 -14.17
CA GLU A 78 -5.24 8.11 -14.26
C GLU A 78 -6.21 8.59 -13.16
N LYS A 79 -6.98 7.68 -12.55
CA LYS A 79 -8.05 7.99 -11.59
C LYS A 79 -7.89 7.20 -10.28
N GLY A 80 -8.58 7.67 -9.25
CA GLY A 80 -8.61 7.02 -7.92
C GLY A 80 -7.52 7.49 -6.95
N TRP A 81 -6.67 8.44 -7.37
CA TRP A 81 -5.61 8.99 -6.54
C TRP A 81 -6.03 10.31 -5.88
N ILE A 82 -5.83 10.39 -4.57
CA ILE A 82 -6.02 11.60 -3.78
C ILE A 82 -4.70 12.08 -3.21
N TRP A 83 -4.58 13.39 -3.02
CA TRP A 83 -3.45 13.99 -2.33
C TRP A 83 -3.57 13.77 -0.83
N GLU A 84 -2.60 13.10 -0.24
CA GLU A 84 -2.47 12.98 1.21
C GLU A 84 -1.31 13.85 1.71
N LYS A 85 -1.63 14.73 2.66
CA LYS A 85 -0.66 15.45 3.47
C LYS A 85 -0.19 14.56 4.62
N TYR A 86 1.12 14.37 4.77
CA TYR A 86 1.70 13.59 5.85
C TYR A 86 2.89 14.30 6.51
N ARG A 87 3.22 13.86 7.73
CA ARG A 87 4.46 14.23 8.43
C ARG A 87 5.32 12.98 8.49
N ASP A 88 6.60 13.11 8.11
CA ASP A 88 7.62 12.11 8.42
C ASP A 88 7.80 12.00 9.95
#